data_AF-A0A7S2R374-F1
#
_entry.id   AF-A0A7S2R374-F1
#
_cell.length_a   1.000
_cell.length_b   1.000
_cell.length_c   1.000
_cell.angle_alpha   90.00
_cell.angle_beta   90.00
_cell.angle_gamma   90.00
#
_symmetry.space_group_name_H-M   'P 1'
#
loop_
_entity.id
_entity.type
_entity.pdbx_description
1 polymer ?
#
loop_
_entity_poly.entity_id
_entity_poly.type
_entity_poly.pdbx_seq_one_letter_code
_entity_poly.pdbx_strand_id
1 'polypeptide(L)'
;MRNRLISFTVAGTASLSNAFLTHTYCSSFVAPLLLSNRVRSTLATDSVNSNGVKSTVDNNDSRLNAVNESAKEQECINTEIMPDKEYPGTSIVRLNNVRARLATLTMEDLSGDWTDVRRKILWAGGLKDLPDAIPGQGYTGHSFNDYNHVDLTTMNGGVSDNENDGAVKGIMIGNQLGAGIRIASDEELGPGGSWSTCAMGCNQDPPSDVAHIQFRSRIAFKLVWVPNKNLDTFVLVDDDGKELARGKPKGNLPRILERQMNYRLMAGSKYATVADAIVSEVVTG
;
A
#
# COMPACT_ATOMS: atom_id res chain seq x y z
N MET A 1 22.12 50.66 -49.79
CA MET A 1 23.32 50.62 -48.94
C MET A 1 22.93 51.17 -47.57
N ARG A 2 23.00 50.54 -46.39
CA ARG A 2 23.53 49.27 -45.89
C ARG A 2 22.63 48.89 -44.68
N ASN A 3 22.20 47.62 -44.61
CA ASN A 3 21.58 47.03 -43.42
C ASN A 3 22.61 46.93 -42.28
N ARG A 4 22.21 47.28 -41.05
CA ARG A 4 22.98 46.95 -39.84
C ARG A 4 22.51 45.57 -39.36
N LEU A 5 23.35 44.55 -39.56
CA LEU A 5 23.27 43.29 -38.82
C LEU A 5 23.78 43.52 -37.39
N ILE A 6 22.97 43.18 -36.40
CA ILE A 6 23.40 43.02 -35.01
C ILE A 6 23.73 41.53 -34.82
N SER A 7 25.01 41.24 -34.64
CA SER A 7 25.51 39.90 -34.33
C SER A 7 25.51 39.74 -32.80
N PHE A 8 24.72 38.79 -32.29
CA PHE A 8 24.83 38.32 -30.91
C PHE A 8 25.66 37.03 -30.89
N THR A 9 26.84 37.12 -30.29
CA THR A 9 27.72 35.99 -30.00
C THR A 9 27.21 35.28 -28.75
N VAL A 10 26.77 34.03 -28.86
CA VAL A 10 26.50 33.16 -27.70
C VAL A 10 27.78 32.40 -27.37
N ALA A 11 28.45 32.79 -26.30
CA ALA A 11 29.55 32.03 -25.72
C ALA A 11 28.96 30.88 -24.89
N GLY A 12 29.35 29.66 -25.24
CA GLY A 12 28.94 28.43 -24.58
C GLY A 12 29.77 28.07 -23.33
N THR A 13 29.18 27.13 -22.60
CA THR A 13 29.76 26.16 -21.67
C THR A 13 30.32 26.69 -20.35
N ALA A 14 29.44 26.80 -19.35
CA ALA A 14 29.81 26.65 -17.94
C ALA A 14 29.48 25.21 -17.49
N SER A 15 30.54 24.43 -17.29
CA SER A 15 30.52 23.13 -16.63
C SER A 15 30.14 23.31 -15.16
N LEU A 16 28.99 22.78 -14.75
CA LEU A 16 28.63 22.67 -13.34
C LEU A 16 29.01 21.29 -12.83
N SER A 17 29.98 21.30 -11.92
CA SER A 17 30.49 20.18 -11.15
C SER A 17 29.39 19.50 -10.33
N ASN A 18 29.31 18.17 -10.44
CA ASN A 18 28.58 17.29 -9.53
C ASN A 18 29.12 17.42 -8.11
N ALA A 19 28.37 18.10 -7.24
CA ALA A 19 28.56 18.00 -5.80
C ALA A 19 27.77 16.76 -5.31
N PHE A 20 28.51 15.70 -5.01
CA PHE A 20 28.03 14.55 -4.25
C PHE A 20 27.54 15.04 -2.88
N LEU A 21 26.23 15.13 -2.69
CA LEU A 21 25.60 15.20 -1.39
C LEU A 21 25.35 13.77 -0.91
N THR A 22 26.24 13.29 -0.05
CA THR A 22 26.05 12.07 0.74
C THR A 22 24.85 12.31 1.66
N HIS A 23 23.71 11.69 1.35
CA HIS A 23 22.55 11.72 2.22
C HIS A 23 22.78 10.89 3.48
N THR A 24 22.60 11.55 4.62
CA THR A 24 22.59 10.99 5.96
C THR A 24 21.48 9.95 6.09
N TYR A 25 21.85 8.72 6.46
CA TYR A 25 20.94 7.63 6.79
C TYR A 25 19.99 8.05 7.91
N CYS A 26 18.68 8.00 7.65
CA CYS A 26 17.66 8.05 8.70
C CYS A 26 17.45 6.63 9.22
N SER A 27 18.32 6.19 10.13
CA SER A 27 18.20 4.92 10.84
C SER A 27 17.40 5.13 12.13
N SER A 28 16.09 4.91 12.07
CA SER A 28 15.23 4.82 13.25
C SER A 28 14.84 3.36 13.48
N PHE A 29 15.79 2.51 13.89
CA PHE A 29 15.49 1.18 14.42
C PHE A 29 16.40 0.87 15.61
N VAL A 30 15.82 0.95 16.81
CA VAL A 30 16.39 0.37 18.03
C VAL A 30 15.91 -1.09 18.07
N ALA A 31 16.85 -2.04 17.94
CA ALA A 31 16.57 -3.47 18.09
C ALA A 31 16.41 -3.84 19.59
N PRO A 32 15.47 -4.71 19.98
CA PRO A 32 15.49 -5.31 21.30
C PRO A 32 16.43 -6.53 21.34
N LEU A 33 17.26 -6.57 22.39
CA LEU A 33 18.04 -7.74 22.80
C LEU A 33 17.13 -8.97 23.01
N LEU A 34 17.50 -10.09 22.40
CA LEU A 34 16.97 -11.42 22.72
C LEU A 34 17.57 -11.90 24.04
N LEU A 35 16.75 -12.07 25.08
CA LEU A 35 17.06 -12.97 26.19
C LEU A 35 16.25 -14.26 26.04
N SER A 36 16.97 -15.31 25.70
CA SER A 36 16.52 -16.70 25.75
C SER A 36 16.27 -17.11 27.21
N ASN A 37 15.12 -17.73 27.48
CA ASN A 37 15.00 -18.66 28.62
C ASN A 37 14.18 -19.89 28.22
N ARG A 38 14.88 -21.04 28.26
CA ARG A 38 14.37 -22.39 28.08
C ARG A 38 13.56 -22.85 29.31
N VAL A 39 12.43 -23.48 29.02
CA VAL A 39 11.92 -24.77 29.55
C VAL A 39 11.74 -24.93 31.07
N ARG A 40 10.50 -25.23 31.47
CA ARG A 40 10.17 -26.43 32.27
C ARG A 40 8.72 -26.85 32.05
N SER A 41 8.54 -28.10 31.61
CA SER A 41 7.27 -28.82 31.69
C SER A 41 7.12 -29.42 33.08
N THR A 42 5.88 -29.50 33.56
CA THR A 42 5.48 -30.43 34.63
C THR A 42 4.13 -31.01 34.27
N LEU A 43 4.13 -32.33 34.13
CA LEU A 43 2.98 -33.22 34.11
C LEU A 43 2.23 -33.13 35.45
N ALA A 44 0.90 -33.17 35.38
CA ALA A 44 0.08 -33.69 36.47
C ALA A 44 -1.09 -34.46 35.85
N THR A 45 -1.14 -35.74 36.19
CA THR A 45 -2.25 -36.66 36.02
C THR A 45 -3.41 -36.26 36.93
N ASP A 46 -4.64 -36.61 36.57
CA ASP A 46 -5.40 -37.59 37.34
C ASP A 46 -6.75 -37.94 36.70
N SER A 47 -7.23 -39.10 37.11
CA SER A 47 -8.13 -40.04 36.45
C SER A 47 -9.49 -40.21 37.16
N VAL A 48 -10.41 -40.94 36.49
CA VAL A 48 -11.57 -41.71 37.04
C VAL A 48 -12.83 -40.85 37.34
N ASN A 49 -14.11 -41.19 37.07
CA ASN A 49 -14.81 -42.48 36.97
C ASN A 49 -16.11 -42.45 36.14
N SER A 50 -16.59 -43.67 35.90
CA SER A 50 -17.72 -44.20 35.12
C SER A 50 -19.16 -44.10 35.67
N ASN A 51 -20.10 -44.42 34.76
CA ASN A 51 -21.36 -45.20 34.90
C ASN A 51 -22.72 -44.46 34.92
N GLY A 52 -23.61 -44.90 34.01
CA GLY A 52 -25.06 -44.69 34.11
C GLY A 52 -25.84 -44.98 32.82
N VAL A 53 -26.28 -46.22 32.63
CA VAL A 53 -27.18 -46.69 31.54
C VAL A 53 -28.64 -46.71 32.02
N LYS A 54 -29.59 -46.20 31.20
CA LYS A 54 -30.96 -46.72 30.88
C LYS A 54 -31.76 -45.63 30.12
N SER A 55 -32.08 -45.80 28.84
CA SER A 55 -33.40 -46.20 28.26
C SER A 55 -34.58 -45.35 28.76
N THR A 56 -35.49 -44.76 27.95
CA THR A 56 -36.18 -45.20 26.72
C THR A 56 -37.07 -44.06 26.20
N VAL A 57 -37.67 -44.25 25.01
CA VAL A 57 -38.90 -43.64 24.45
C VAL A 57 -38.73 -42.57 23.35
N ASP A 58 -38.89 -43.06 22.13
CA ASP A 58 -39.69 -42.57 21.00
C ASP A 58 -39.74 -41.07 20.66
N ASN A 59 -39.30 -40.74 19.44
CA ASN A 59 -40.04 -39.92 18.48
C ASN A 59 -39.40 -40.05 17.08
N ASN A 60 -39.94 -40.99 16.30
CA ASN A 60 -39.81 -40.99 14.83
C ASN A 60 -40.91 -40.09 14.28
N ASP A 61 -40.56 -38.87 13.87
CA ASP A 61 -41.00 -38.27 12.59
C ASP A 61 -40.42 -36.87 12.47
N SER A 62 -40.15 -36.42 11.23
CA SER A 62 -39.65 -35.09 10.81
C SER A 62 -38.14 -34.88 10.59
N ARG A 63 -37.41 -35.87 10.06
CA ARG A 63 -35.97 -35.69 9.75
C ARG A 63 -35.53 -36.12 8.35
N LEU A 64 -36.27 -35.70 7.31
CA LEU A 64 -35.88 -35.99 5.91
C LEU A 64 -35.92 -34.84 4.89
N ASN A 65 -36.15 -33.57 5.27
CA ASN A 65 -36.19 -32.47 4.27
C ASN A 65 -35.32 -31.23 4.56
N ALA A 66 -34.40 -31.26 5.53
CA ALA A 66 -33.61 -30.07 5.90
C ALA A 66 -32.10 -30.14 5.56
N VAL A 67 -31.65 -31.13 4.76
CA VAL A 67 -30.21 -31.33 4.47
C VAL A 67 -29.82 -30.86 3.05
N ASN A 68 -30.78 -30.46 2.21
CA ASN A 68 -30.51 -30.14 0.80
C ASN A 68 -30.51 -28.63 0.45
N GLU A 69 -30.71 -27.73 1.40
CA GLU A 69 -30.59 -26.27 1.15
C GLU A 69 -29.24 -25.69 1.57
N SER A 70 -28.52 -26.28 2.53
CA SER A 70 -27.21 -25.75 2.97
C SER A 70 -26.05 -26.11 2.04
N ALA A 71 -26.28 -26.94 1.02
CA ALA A 71 -25.27 -27.33 0.04
C ALA A 71 -25.28 -26.45 -1.23
N LYS A 72 -26.21 -25.48 -1.33
CA LYS A 72 -26.30 -24.55 -2.48
C LYS A 72 -25.75 -23.14 -2.20
N GLU A 73 -25.45 -22.81 -0.95
CA GLU A 73 -24.79 -21.54 -0.58
C GLU A 73 -23.26 -21.69 -0.41
N GLN A 74 -22.75 -22.92 -0.40
CA GLN A 74 -21.32 -23.23 -0.29
C GLN A 74 -20.69 -23.57 -1.66
N GLU A 75 -21.24 -23.04 -2.75
CA GLU A 75 -20.52 -22.91 -4.02
C GLU A 75 -20.14 -21.44 -4.18
N CYS A 76 -19.38 -20.94 -3.20
CA CYS A 76 -18.74 -19.65 -3.26
C CYS A 76 -17.70 -19.67 -4.39
N ILE A 77 -18.17 -19.43 -5.60
CA ILE A 77 -17.44 -18.78 -6.70
C ILE A 77 -15.96 -19.20 -6.72
N ASN A 78 -15.69 -20.46 -7.09
CA ASN A 78 -14.43 -20.83 -7.71
C ASN A 78 -14.36 -20.20 -9.11
N THR A 79 -14.46 -18.87 -9.18
CA THR A 79 -13.89 -18.18 -10.33
C THR A 79 -12.40 -18.41 -10.16
N GLU A 80 -11.80 -19.22 -11.02
CA GLU A 80 -10.35 -19.27 -11.18
C GLU A 80 -9.92 -17.84 -11.51
N ILE A 81 -9.58 -17.07 -10.47
CA ILE A 81 -9.01 -15.74 -10.65
C ILE A 81 -7.62 -16.01 -11.17
N MET A 82 -7.48 -15.88 -12.49
CA MET A 82 -6.20 -16.10 -13.14
C MET A 82 -5.15 -15.21 -12.50
N PRO A 83 -4.00 -15.77 -12.11
CA PRO A 83 -2.92 -14.98 -11.55
C PRO A 83 -2.43 -13.95 -12.57
N ASP A 84 -2.04 -12.77 -12.08
CA ASP A 84 -1.38 -11.79 -12.94
C ASP A 84 -0.04 -12.35 -13.43
N LYS A 85 0.13 -12.42 -14.75
CA LYS A 85 1.30 -13.05 -15.36
C LYS A 85 2.58 -12.23 -15.15
N GLU A 86 2.46 -10.91 -15.07
CA GLU A 86 3.58 -10.00 -14.91
C GLU A 86 3.96 -9.88 -13.43
N TYR A 87 2.94 -9.73 -12.57
CA TYR A 87 3.06 -9.56 -11.13
C TYR A 87 2.31 -10.66 -10.36
N PRO A 88 2.83 -11.92 -10.36
CA PRO A 88 2.14 -13.07 -9.78
C PRO A 88 1.94 -13.01 -8.26
N GLY A 89 2.62 -12.09 -7.58
CA GLY A 89 2.40 -11.81 -6.16
C GLY A 89 1.14 -10.98 -5.89
N THR A 90 0.47 -10.45 -6.91
CA THR A 90 -0.75 -9.63 -6.75
C THR A 90 -1.93 -10.45 -6.24
N SER A 91 -2.59 -9.99 -5.19
CA SER A 91 -3.94 -10.47 -4.82
C SER A 91 -4.99 -9.74 -5.66
N ILE A 92 -5.43 -10.36 -6.74
CA ILE A 92 -6.33 -9.74 -7.73
C ILE A 92 -7.72 -9.46 -7.17
N VAL A 93 -8.24 -10.34 -6.31
CA VAL A 93 -9.50 -10.08 -5.57
C VAL A 93 -9.38 -8.76 -4.79
N ARG A 94 -8.31 -8.64 -4.01
CA ARG A 94 -8.08 -7.51 -3.13
C ARG A 94 -7.86 -6.23 -3.94
N LEU A 95 -7.06 -6.29 -5.00
CA LEU A 95 -6.85 -5.20 -5.96
C LEU A 95 -8.18 -4.65 -6.49
N ASN A 96 -9.05 -5.53 -6.97
CA ASN A 96 -10.34 -5.13 -7.54
C ASN A 96 -11.27 -4.53 -6.49
N ASN A 97 -11.31 -5.10 -5.29
CA ASN A 97 -12.14 -4.57 -4.21
C ASN A 97 -11.64 -3.21 -3.70
N VAL A 98 -10.32 -2.99 -3.64
CA VAL A 98 -9.73 -1.67 -3.35
C VAL A 98 -10.18 -0.64 -4.38
N ARG A 99 -10.07 -0.97 -5.67
CA ARG A 99 -10.49 -0.08 -6.77
C ARG A 99 -11.99 0.21 -6.70
N ALA A 100 -12.81 -0.79 -6.34
CA ALA A 100 -14.23 -0.61 -6.13
C ALA A 100 -14.52 0.34 -4.95
N ARG A 101 -13.85 0.19 -3.79
CA ARG A 101 -13.98 1.13 -2.67
C ARG A 101 -13.55 2.54 -3.06
N LEU A 102 -12.42 2.70 -3.74
CA LEU A 102 -11.96 4.01 -4.21
C LEU A 102 -12.97 4.71 -5.13
N ALA A 103 -13.61 3.96 -6.04
CA ALA A 103 -14.62 4.52 -6.93
C ALA A 103 -15.87 5.05 -6.20
N THR A 104 -16.07 4.69 -4.93
CA THR A 104 -17.15 5.26 -4.09
C THR A 104 -16.77 6.57 -3.43
N LEU A 105 -15.48 6.95 -3.41
CA LEU A 105 -15.02 8.18 -2.78
C LEU A 105 -15.15 9.36 -3.74
N THR A 106 -15.88 10.38 -3.31
CA THR A 106 -16.05 11.62 -4.07
C THR A 106 -14.87 12.58 -3.85
N MET A 107 -14.78 13.63 -4.66
CA MET A 107 -13.78 14.70 -4.43
C MET A 107 -14.03 15.40 -3.09
N GLU A 108 -15.29 15.58 -2.70
CA GLU A 108 -15.70 16.12 -1.41
C GLU A 108 -15.20 15.24 -0.25
N ASP A 109 -15.30 13.91 -0.40
CA ASP A 109 -14.80 12.97 0.59
C ASP A 109 -13.30 13.10 0.84
N LEU A 110 -12.55 13.49 -0.20
CA LEU A 110 -11.10 13.58 -0.24
C LEU A 110 -10.55 15.01 -0.05
N SER A 111 -11.43 15.98 0.22
CA SER A 111 -11.06 17.41 0.36
C SER A 111 -11.30 17.99 1.76
N GLY A 112 -11.53 17.12 2.75
CA GLY A 112 -11.70 17.46 4.17
C GLY A 112 -10.39 17.64 4.94
N ASP A 113 -10.43 17.46 6.27
CA ASP A 113 -9.20 17.39 7.08
C ASP A 113 -8.36 16.18 6.68
N TRP A 114 -7.05 16.39 6.54
CA TRP A 114 -6.12 15.35 6.10
C TRP A 114 -6.17 14.08 6.94
N THR A 115 -6.36 14.21 8.25
CA THR A 115 -6.42 13.06 9.15
C THR A 115 -7.59 12.14 8.77
N ASP A 116 -8.75 12.73 8.48
CA ASP A 116 -9.95 11.99 8.07
C ASP A 116 -9.83 11.47 6.63
N VAL A 117 -9.29 12.28 5.72
CA VAL A 117 -9.03 11.88 4.33
C VAL A 117 -8.08 10.67 4.30
N ARG A 118 -6.99 10.70 5.06
CA ARG A 118 -6.06 9.57 5.17
C ARG A 118 -6.74 8.31 5.69
N ARG A 119 -7.63 8.41 6.69
CA ARG A 119 -8.41 7.25 7.17
C ARG A 119 -9.29 6.66 6.08
N LYS A 120 -9.94 7.50 5.25
CA LYS A 120 -10.73 7.04 4.11
C LYS A 120 -9.86 6.32 3.07
N ILE A 121 -8.66 6.86 2.79
CA ILE A 121 -7.70 6.23 1.86
C ILE A 121 -7.23 4.87 2.39
N LEU A 122 -6.91 4.78 3.69
CA LEU A 122 -6.54 3.51 4.35
C LEU A 122 -7.69 2.49 4.28
N TRP A 123 -8.91 2.91 4.63
CA TRP A 123 -10.10 2.06 4.56
C TRP A 123 -10.34 1.53 3.13
N ALA A 124 -10.25 2.41 2.13
CA ALA A 124 -10.39 2.01 0.73
C ALA A 124 -9.32 1.00 0.33
N GLY A 125 -8.12 1.16 0.88
CA GLY A 125 -6.99 0.26 0.68
C GLY A 125 -7.03 -1.06 1.46
N GLY A 126 -8.00 -1.25 2.35
CA GLY A 126 -8.04 -2.40 3.24
C GLY A 126 -6.92 -2.39 4.28
N LEU A 127 -6.56 -1.22 4.78
CA LEU A 127 -5.65 -1.03 5.90
C LEU A 127 -6.40 -0.46 7.11
N LYS A 128 -6.13 -1.04 8.28
CA LYS A 128 -6.55 -0.50 9.57
C LYS A 128 -5.75 0.77 9.89
N ASP A 129 -6.41 1.77 10.47
CA ASP A 129 -5.73 2.94 11.01
C ASP A 129 -5.14 2.61 12.39
N LEU A 130 -3.83 2.35 12.41
CA LEU A 130 -3.05 1.97 13.59
C LEU A 130 -1.90 2.99 13.76
N PRO A 131 -2.22 4.27 14.02
CA PRO A 131 -1.24 5.35 14.06
C PRO A 131 -0.34 5.31 15.30
N ASP A 132 -0.68 4.51 16.31
CA ASP A 132 0.08 4.40 17.56
C ASP A 132 0.70 3.00 17.76
N ALA A 133 0.56 2.10 16.78
CA ALA A 133 1.15 0.77 16.87
C ALA A 133 2.69 0.83 16.79
N ILE A 134 3.33 -0.15 17.41
CA ILE A 134 4.79 -0.25 17.42
C ILE A 134 5.28 -0.63 16.01
N PRO A 135 6.40 -0.08 15.53
CA PRO A 135 7.03 -0.54 14.29
C PRO A 135 7.18 -2.07 14.26
N GLY A 136 6.79 -2.70 13.14
CA GLY A 136 6.73 -4.17 13.01
C GLY A 136 5.42 -4.81 13.51
N GLN A 137 4.58 -4.09 14.23
CA GLN A 137 3.26 -4.56 14.72
C GLN A 137 2.09 -3.89 13.99
N GLY A 138 2.25 -3.65 12.68
CA GLY A 138 1.20 -3.07 11.85
C GLY A 138 1.06 -1.56 11.97
N TYR A 139 2.11 -0.85 12.39
CA TYR A 139 2.15 0.62 12.39
C TYR A 139 1.85 1.19 11.00
N THR A 140 0.66 1.78 10.82
CA THR A 140 0.26 2.45 9.58
C THR A 140 0.40 3.97 9.65
N GLY A 141 0.82 4.55 10.79
CA GLY A 141 0.90 6.01 10.98
C GLY A 141 1.72 6.76 9.93
N HIS A 142 2.69 6.10 9.30
CA HIS A 142 3.52 6.66 8.22
C HIS A 142 2.89 6.53 6.81
N SER A 143 1.94 5.61 6.62
CA SER A 143 1.26 5.39 5.35
C SER A 143 0.65 6.69 4.83
N PHE A 144 1.05 7.11 3.63
CA PHE A 144 0.64 8.34 2.95
C PHE A 144 1.01 9.65 3.67
N ASN A 145 1.74 9.59 4.78
CA ASN A 145 2.13 10.76 5.58
C ASN A 145 3.57 11.23 5.33
N ASP A 146 4.34 10.47 4.55
CA ASP A 146 5.68 10.83 4.10
C ASP A 146 5.79 10.74 2.58
N TYR A 147 6.96 11.10 2.04
CA TYR A 147 7.17 11.15 0.60
C TYR A 147 7.20 9.78 -0.10
N ASN A 148 7.45 8.70 0.64
CA ASN A 148 7.91 7.42 0.10
C ASN A 148 6.91 6.26 0.31
N HIS A 149 6.22 6.19 1.44
CA HIS A 149 5.24 5.13 1.75
C HIS A 149 3.86 5.47 1.20
N VAL A 150 3.80 5.56 -0.12
CA VAL A 150 2.66 6.11 -0.86
C VAL A 150 2.02 5.13 -1.83
N ASP A 151 2.57 3.92 -1.90
CA ASP A 151 2.07 2.83 -2.75
C ASP A 151 1.19 1.93 -1.91
N LEU A 152 -0.10 1.81 -2.24
CA LEU A 152 -0.90 0.75 -1.69
C LEU A 152 -0.73 -0.51 -2.53
N THR A 153 -0.05 -1.51 -1.98
CA THR A 153 0.19 -2.80 -2.61
C THR A 153 -0.79 -3.84 -2.07
N THR A 154 -1.37 -4.65 -2.95
CA THR A 154 -2.26 -5.77 -2.59
C THR A 154 -1.64 -7.10 -2.98
N MET A 155 -1.18 -7.87 -2.00
CA MET A 155 -0.34 -9.03 -2.25
C MET A 155 -0.97 -10.34 -1.76
N ASN A 156 -0.61 -11.44 -2.40
CA ASN A 156 -0.99 -12.79 -2.01
C ASN A 156 -0.35 -13.16 -0.67
N GLY A 157 -1.06 -13.95 0.15
CA GLY A 157 -0.59 -14.30 1.49
C GLY A 157 0.78 -14.99 1.50
N GLY A 158 1.07 -15.78 0.45
CA GLY A 158 2.35 -16.49 0.31
C GLY A 158 3.56 -15.61 -0.01
N VAL A 159 3.36 -14.33 -0.39
CA VAL A 159 4.45 -13.39 -0.65
C VAL A 159 4.56 -12.29 0.41
N SER A 160 3.60 -12.19 1.33
CA SER A 160 3.62 -11.16 2.39
C SER A 160 4.84 -11.26 3.31
N ASP A 161 5.42 -12.46 3.44
CA ASP A 161 6.64 -12.71 4.22
C ASP A 161 7.94 -12.56 3.40
N ASN A 162 7.86 -12.16 2.12
CA ASN A 162 9.06 -11.88 1.33
C ASN A 162 9.89 -10.78 1.98
N GLU A 163 11.21 -10.96 1.97
CA GLU A 163 12.17 -9.97 2.44
C GLU A 163 12.87 -9.30 1.25
N ASN A 164 13.34 -8.07 1.44
CA ASN A 164 14.25 -7.46 0.46
C ASN A 164 15.63 -8.13 0.55
N ASP A 165 16.10 -8.71 -0.55
CA ASP A 165 17.42 -9.35 -0.67
C ASP A 165 18.54 -8.38 -1.11
N GLY A 166 18.20 -7.09 -1.23
CA GLY A 166 19.07 -6.04 -1.77
C GLY A 166 18.77 -5.66 -3.22
N ALA A 167 17.77 -6.28 -3.85
CA ALA A 167 17.25 -5.89 -5.14
C ALA A 167 16.62 -4.49 -5.10
N VAL A 168 15.91 -4.13 -4.02
CA VAL A 168 15.38 -2.77 -3.84
C VAL A 168 16.44 -1.89 -3.18
N LYS A 169 17.00 -0.94 -3.95
CA LYS A 169 18.04 -0.02 -3.47
C LYS A 169 17.45 0.99 -2.48
N GLY A 170 18.18 1.26 -1.40
CA GLY A 170 17.75 2.18 -0.34
C GLY A 170 16.83 1.56 0.71
N ILE A 171 16.41 0.30 0.54
CA ILE A 171 15.61 -0.45 1.52
C ILE A 171 16.50 -1.42 2.29
N MET A 172 16.23 -1.59 3.58
CA MET A 172 16.97 -2.51 4.44
C MET A 172 16.86 -3.95 3.90
N ILE A 173 18.00 -4.64 3.82
CA ILE A 173 18.06 -6.06 3.48
C ILE A 173 17.48 -6.85 4.67
N GLY A 174 16.64 -7.85 4.39
CA GLY A 174 15.99 -8.66 5.43
C GLY A 174 14.78 -7.99 6.10
N ASN A 175 14.19 -6.96 5.47
CA ASN A 175 13.02 -6.27 6.04
C ASN A 175 11.79 -7.20 6.08
N GLN A 176 11.38 -7.59 7.29
CA GLN A 176 10.26 -8.51 7.53
C GLN A 176 8.95 -7.75 7.75
N LEU A 177 8.16 -7.60 6.68
CA LEU A 177 6.89 -6.87 6.72
C LEU A 177 5.67 -7.74 7.06
N GLY A 178 5.76 -9.06 6.87
CA GLY A 178 4.59 -9.96 6.88
C GLY A 178 3.75 -9.93 8.15
N ALA A 179 4.35 -9.84 9.33
CA ALA A 179 3.61 -9.71 10.59
C ALA A 179 2.79 -8.41 10.64
N GLY A 180 3.40 -7.29 10.26
CA GLY A 180 2.72 -5.99 10.19
C GLY A 180 1.60 -5.97 9.16
N ILE A 181 1.84 -6.58 7.99
CA ILE A 181 0.85 -6.73 6.91
C ILE A 181 -0.37 -7.49 7.43
N ARG A 182 -0.20 -8.65 8.07
CA ARG A 182 -1.30 -9.45 8.61
C ARG A 182 -2.11 -8.69 9.66
N ILE A 183 -1.43 -7.98 10.57
CA ILE A 183 -2.10 -7.21 11.63
C ILE A 183 -2.91 -6.06 11.04
N ALA A 184 -2.32 -5.28 10.14
CA ALA A 184 -2.92 -4.07 9.60
C ALA A 184 -3.93 -4.33 8.47
N SER A 185 -3.90 -5.48 7.81
CA SER A 185 -4.83 -5.77 6.72
C SER A 185 -6.25 -5.94 7.23
N ASP A 186 -7.20 -5.36 6.50
CA ASP A 186 -8.63 -5.62 6.60
C ASP A 186 -8.99 -6.85 5.76
N GLU A 187 -9.56 -7.86 6.41
CA GLU A 187 -9.90 -9.15 5.79
C GLU A 187 -11.12 -9.05 4.85
N GLU A 188 -11.94 -8.00 4.98
CA GLU A 188 -13.13 -7.80 4.15
C GLU A 188 -12.81 -7.66 2.65
N LEU A 189 -11.58 -7.25 2.30
CA LEU A 189 -11.17 -7.09 0.91
C LEU A 189 -10.70 -8.40 0.24
N GLY A 190 -10.70 -9.52 0.96
CA GLY A 190 -10.38 -10.85 0.43
C GLY A 190 -9.04 -11.42 0.90
N PRO A 191 -8.55 -12.49 0.26
CA PRO A 191 -7.34 -13.19 0.71
C PRO A 191 -6.05 -12.41 0.45
N GLY A 192 -5.02 -12.66 1.26
CA GLY A 192 -3.71 -12.01 1.19
C GLY A 192 -3.53 -10.85 2.18
N GLY A 193 -2.86 -9.77 1.76
CA GLY A 193 -2.71 -8.56 2.57
C GLY A 193 -2.61 -7.27 1.76
N SER A 194 -2.81 -6.14 2.44
CA SER A 194 -2.57 -4.79 1.95
C SER A 194 -1.42 -4.15 2.72
N TRP A 195 -0.62 -3.30 2.07
CA TRP A 195 0.43 -2.53 2.74
C TRP A 195 0.78 -1.24 2.00
N SER A 196 1.20 -0.21 2.73
CA SER A 196 1.82 0.98 2.15
C SER A 196 3.31 0.74 1.93
N THR A 197 3.73 0.46 0.70
CA THR A 197 5.12 0.16 0.37
C THR A 197 5.88 1.42 -0.08
N CYS A 198 7.22 1.33 -0.07
CA CYS A 198 8.09 2.40 -0.51
C CYS A 198 8.08 2.53 -2.04
N ALA A 199 7.92 3.76 -2.54
CA ALA A 199 7.91 4.11 -3.95
C ALA A 199 9.31 4.41 -4.54
N MET A 200 10.39 4.25 -3.76
CA MET A 200 11.75 4.47 -4.27
C MET A 200 12.04 3.57 -5.48
N GLY A 201 12.41 4.17 -6.62
CA GLY A 201 12.63 3.46 -7.88
C GLY A 201 11.38 3.34 -8.78
N CYS A 202 10.24 3.91 -8.38
CA CYS A 202 9.02 3.88 -9.19
C CYS A 202 9.10 4.69 -10.49
N ASN A 203 10.11 5.57 -10.63
CA ASN A 203 10.32 6.34 -11.86
C ASN A 203 11.12 5.62 -12.95
N GLN A 204 11.53 4.39 -12.70
CA GLN A 204 12.17 3.52 -13.69
C GLN A 204 11.11 2.83 -14.56
N ASP A 205 11.54 2.32 -15.72
CA ASP A 205 10.70 1.50 -16.60
C ASP A 205 11.44 0.18 -16.94
N PRO A 206 11.00 -0.98 -16.41
CA PRO A 206 9.88 -1.14 -15.46
C PRO A 206 10.19 -0.54 -14.06
N PRO A 207 9.17 -0.24 -13.25
CA PRO A 207 9.37 0.25 -11.88
C PRO A 207 10.19 -0.72 -11.03
N SER A 208 11.11 -0.17 -10.22
CA SER A 208 12.00 -0.95 -9.36
C SER A 208 11.74 -0.72 -7.86
N ASP A 209 10.49 -0.42 -7.50
CA ASP A 209 10.07 -0.16 -6.13
C ASP A 209 9.74 -1.43 -5.35
N VAL A 210 9.37 -1.29 -4.08
CA VAL A 210 9.12 -2.43 -3.18
C VAL A 210 7.95 -3.28 -3.66
N ALA A 211 6.88 -2.67 -4.19
CA ALA A 211 5.71 -3.40 -4.65
C ALA A 211 6.08 -4.37 -5.79
N HIS A 212 6.77 -3.85 -6.80
CA HIS A 212 7.08 -4.57 -8.02
C HIS A 212 8.23 -5.59 -7.83
N ILE A 213 9.23 -5.28 -7.01
CA ILE A 213 10.42 -6.12 -6.84
C ILE A 213 10.25 -7.13 -5.70
N GLN A 214 9.99 -6.67 -4.48
CA GLN A 214 9.95 -7.54 -3.30
C GLN A 214 8.70 -8.42 -3.30
N PHE A 215 7.55 -7.82 -3.59
CA PHE A 215 6.26 -8.54 -3.56
C PHE A 215 5.83 -9.07 -4.92
N ARG A 216 6.46 -8.63 -6.02
CA ARG A 216 6.02 -8.93 -7.39
C ARG A 216 4.52 -8.69 -7.54
N SER A 217 4.05 -7.56 -7.01
CA SER A 217 2.64 -7.20 -6.93
C SER A 217 2.40 -5.87 -7.62
N ARG A 218 1.26 -5.74 -8.28
CA ARG A 218 0.76 -4.45 -8.72
C ARG A 218 0.46 -3.52 -7.55
N ILE A 219 0.49 -2.23 -7.83
CA ILE A 219 -0.01 -1.18 -6.96
C ILE A 219 -1.51 -1.00 -7.22
N ALA A 220 -2.31 -1.09 -6.16
CA ALA A 220 -3.74 -0.83 -6.23
C ALA A 220 -4.04 0.66 -6.43
N PHE A 221 -3.31 1.51 -5.71
CA PHE A 221 -3.17 2.92 -6.03
C PHE A 221 -1.88 3.50 -5.44
N LYS A 222 -1.37 4.56 -6.06
CA LYS A 222 -0.23 5.37 -5.61
C LYS A 222 -0.70 6.79 -5.36
N LEU A 223 -0.34 7.37 -4.22
CA LEU A 223 -0.63 8.78 -3.92
C LEU A 223 0.46 9.68 -4.48
N VAL A 224 0.06 10.63 -5.33
CA VAL A 224 0.93 11.63 -5.95
C VAL A 224 0.44 13.03 -5.57
N TRP A 225 1.29 13.81 -4.93
CA TRP A 225 1.01 15.23 -4.68
C TRP A 225 1.19 16.03 -5.97
N VAL A 226 0.19 16.85 -6.29
CA VAL A 226 0.19 17.68 -7.49
C VAL A 226 1.12 18.87 -7.27
N PRO A 227 2.06 19.18 -8.19
CA PRO A 227 3.06 20.24 -8.04
C PRO A 227 2.48 21.63 -8.31
N ASN A 228 1.26 21.90 -7.84
CA ASN A 228 0.65 23.23 -7.88
C ASN A 228 1.36 24.17 -6.90
N LYS A 229 1.00 25.47 -6.93
CA LYS A 229 1.63 26.51 -6.10
C LYS A 229 1.69 26.17 -4.60
N ASN A 230 0.71 25.42 -4.08
CA ASN A 230 0.56 25.12 -2.65
C ASN A 230 0.87 23.66 -2.28
N LEU A 231 1.08 22.79 -3.28
CA LEU A 231 1.11 21.32 -3.17
C LEU A 231 -0.07 20.74 -2.38
N ASP A 232 -1.23 21.39 -2.44
CA ASP A 232 -2.40 21.10 -1.58
C ASP A 232 -3.42 20.17 -2.24
N THR A 233 -3.10 19.62 -3.41
CA THR A 233 -3.94 18.68 -4.17
C THR A 233 -3.16 17.38 -4.33
N PHE A 234 -3.82 16.24 -4.19
CA PHE A 234 -3.25 14.94 -4.51
C PHE A 234 -4.13 14.20 -5.51
N VAL A 235 -3.53 13.25 -6.21
CA VAL A 235 -4.22 12.29 -7.06
C VAL A 235 -3.79 10.88 -6.67
N LEU A 236 -4.74 9.96 -6.67
CA LEU A 236 -4.51 8.53 -6.58
C LEU A 236 -4.49 7.99 -8.01
N VAL A 237 -3.39 7.36 -8.38
CA VAL A 237 -3.24 6.74 -9.71
C VAL A 237 -3.08 5.23 -9.58
N ASP A 238 -3.53 4.48 -10.58
CA ASP A 238 -3.30 3.04 -10.64
C ASP A 238 -1.87 2.69 -11.06
N ASP A 239 -1.60 1.39 -11.15
CA ASP A 239 -0.32 0.82 -11.58
C ASP A 239 0.12 1.27 -12.99
N ASP A 240 -0.82 1.64 -13.86
CA ASP A 240 -0.56 2.17 -15.21
C ASP A 240 -0.39 3.70 -15.22
N GLY A 241 -0.57 4.37 -14.09
CA GLY A 241 -0.56 5.83 -13.97
C GLY A 241 -1.89 6.50 -14.33
N LYS A 242 -3.00 5.75 -14.41
CA LYS A 242 -4.33 6.32 -14.69
C LYS A 242 -4.98 6.85 -13.42
N GLU A 243 -5.70 7.96 -13.53
CA GLU A 243 -6.42 8.56 -12.41
C GLU A 243 -7.51 7.61 -11.87
N LEU A 244 -7.53 7.44 -10.55
CA LEU A 244 -8.59 6.72 -9.82
C LEU A 244 -9.45 7.67 -9.00
N ALA A 245 -8.84 8.62 -8.29
CA ALA A 245 -9.52 9.63 -7.49
C ALA A 245 -8.57 10.80 -7.19
N ARG A 246 -9.10 11.95 -6.80
CA ARG A 246 -8.31 13.12 -6.40
C ARG A 246 -9.01 13.95 -5.35
N GLY A 247 -8.23 14.74 -4.61
CA GLY A 247 -8.75 15.60 -3.55
C GLY A 247 -7.85 16.79 -3.26
N LYS A 248 -8.43 17.80 -2.59
CA LYS A 248 -7.72 19.01 -2.14
C LYS A 248 -7.84 19.15 -0.62
N PRO A 249 -7.17 18.28 0.15
CA PRO A 249 -7.33 18.21 1.59
C PRO A 249 -6.77 19.46 2.28
N LYS A 250 -7.18 19.65 3.54
CA LYS A 250 -6.78 20.77 4.40
C LYS A 250 -6.31 20.26 5.77
N GLY A 251 -5.92 21.18 6.65
CA GLY A 251 -5.55 20.85 8.01
C GLY A 251 -4.14 20.29 8.12
N ASN A 252 -3.98 19.17 8.82
CA ASN A 252 -2.67 18.61 9.18
C ASN A 252 -2.00 17.85 8.02
N LEU A 253 -1.77 18.52 6.89
CA LEU A 253 -1.11 17.94 5.72
C LEU A 253 0.33 17.51 6.02
N PRO A 254 0.88 16.52 5.29
CA PRO A 254 2.31 16.25 5.31
C PRO A 254 3.11 17.53 5.06
N ARG A 255 4.29 17.63 5.69
CA ARG A 255 5.15 18.82 5.56
C ARG A 255 5.40 19.11 4.08
N ILE A 256 5.53 20.39 3.72
CA ILE A 256 5.67 20.80 2.32
C ILE A 256 6.83 20.08 1.61
N LEU A 257 7.94 19.82 2.33
CA LEU A 257 9.08 19.07 1.81
C LEU A 257 8.74 17.62 1.47
N GLU A 258 7.92 16.93 2.27
CA GLU A 258 7.46 15.57 1.98
C GLU A 258 6.66 15.53 0.68
N ARG A 259 5.74 16.48 0.51
CA ARG A 259 4.91 16.59 -0.70
C ARG A 259 5.75 16.94 -1.94
N GLN A 260 6.74 17.81 -1.80
CA GLN A 260 7.70 18.11 -2.87
C GLN A 260 8.53 16.88 -3.25
N MET A 261 9.05 16.16 -2.27
CA MET A 261 9.87 14.96 -2.51
C MET A 261 9.04 13.83 -3.12
N ASN A 262 7.77 13.70 -2.72
CA ASN A 262 6.85 12.74 -3.31
C ASN A 262 6.71 12.97 -4.82
N TYR A 263 6.35 14.19 -5.23
CA TYR A 263 6.23 14.50 -6.66
C TYR A 263 7.57 14.34 -7.39
N ARG A 264 8.68 14.83 -6.81
CA ARG A 264 10.02 14.68 -7.41
C ARG A 264 10.40 13.23 -7.66
N LEU A 265 9.99 12.32 -6.77
CA LEU A 265 10.25 10.89 -6.90
C LEU A 265 9.55 10.29 -8.13
N MET A 266 8.37 10.81 -8.50
CA MET A 266 7.55 10.32 -9.61
C MET A 266 7.76 11.10 -10.91
N ALA A 267 8.35 12.28 -10.84
CA ALA A 267 8.54 13.17 -11.99
C ALA A 267 9.24 12.46 -13.15
N GLY A 268 8.69 12.64 -14.36
CA GLY A 268 9.18 12.01 -15.58
C GLY A 268 8.75 10.55 -15.77
N SER A 269 7.93 9.99 -14.87
CA SER A 269 7.37 8.64 -15.00
C SER A 269 5.88 8.64 -15.34
N LYS A 270 5.34 7.45 -15.66
CA LYS A 270 3.90 7.27 -15.89
C LYS A 270 3.02 7.79 -14.74
N TYR A 271 3.51 7.70 -13.51
CA TYR A 271 2.76 8.10 -12.31
C TYR A 271 2.60 9.62 -12.16
N ALA A 272 3.46 10.44 -12.79
CA ALA A 272 3.36 11.90 -12.72
C ALA A 272 2.39 12.50 -13.76
N THR A 273 2.04 11.74 -14.80
CA THR A 273 1.27 12.23 -15.97
C THR A 273 0.00 12.98 -15.58
N VAL A 274 -0.81 12.41 -14.69
CA VAL A 274 -2.08 13.02 -14.26
C VAL A 274 -1.83 14.27 -13.41
N ALA A 275 -0.85 14.24 -12.52
CA ALA A 275 -0.49 15.40 -11.71
C ALA A 275 -0.02 16.59 -12.57
N ASP A 276 0.74 16.31 -13.64
CA ASP A 276 1.21 17.32 -14.60
C ASP A 276 0.04 17.92 -15.41
N ALA A 277 -0.91 17.08 -15.81
CA ALA A 277 -2.12 17.53 -16.51
C ALA A 277 -2.97 18.47 -15.63
N ILE A 278 -3.18 18.13 -14.36
CA ILE A 278 -3.94 18.96 -13.40
C ILE A 278 -3.30 20.34 -13.23
N VAL A 279 -1.96 20.43 -13.16
CA VAL A 279 -1.29 21.74 -13.08
C VAL A 279 -1.50 22.55 -14.34
N SER A 280 -1.43 21.90 -15.51
CA SER A 280 -1.61 22.56 -16.80
C SER A 280 -3.02 23.14 -16.97
N GLU A 281 -4.06 22.41 -16.54
CA GLU A 281 -5.45 22.89 -16.54
C GLU A 281 -5.63 24.19 -15.76
N VAL A 282 -5.01 24.28 -14.58
CA VAL A 282 -5.09 25.46 -13.69
C VAL A 282 -4.35 26.67 -14.26
N VAL A 283 -3.32 26.47 -15.09
CA VAL A 283 -2.57 27.58 -15.72
C VAL A 283 -3.32 28.16 -16.93
N THR A 284 -4.16 27.36 -17.59
CA THR A 284 -4.89 27.76 -18.80
C THR A 284 -6.30 28.32 -18.55
N GLY A 285 -6.86 28.15 -17.35
CA GLY A 285 -8.18 28.65 -16.96
C GLY A 285 -8.11 29.93 -16.13
#